data_AF-A0A533Z4G8-F1
#
_entry.id   AF-A0A533Z4G8-F1
#
_cell.length_a   1.000
_cell.length_b   1.000
_cell.length_c   1.000
_cell.angle_alpha   90.00
_cell.angle_beta   90.00
_cell.angle_gamma   90.00
#
_symmetry.space_group_name_H-M   'P 1'
#
loop_
_entity.id
_entity.type
_entity.pdbx_description
1 polymer ?
#
loop_
_entity_poly.entity_id
_entity_poly.type
_entity_poly.pdbx_seq_one_letter_code
_entity_poly.pdbx_strand_id
1 'polypeptide(L)'
;AVLLIVAALDRVQLVDFYHLARQEFGLDVLLEVHQEWELDLVLERLCEARIIGINNRDLTTFVTTLDVTLRLAKRIPGNKLIVSESGIFTRNDVKQVVEAGVRAVLVGESLMTAKDIGAKMKELIGPLAEE
;
A
#
# COMPACT_ATOMS: atom_id res chain seq x y z
N ALA A 1 0.33 12.05 8.34
CA ALA A 1 -0.35 10.80 7.92
C ALA A 1 -0.24 9.76 9.04
N VAL A 2 -1.13 8.76 9.06
CA VAL A 2 -1.12 7.63 9.99
C VAL A 2 -1.44 6.33 9.24
N LEU A 3 -0.92 5.21 9.74
CA LEU A 3 -1.22 3.86 9.25
C LEU A 3 -2.34 3.25 10.10
N LEU A 4 -3.37 2.71 9.45
CA LEU A 4 -4.36 1.84 10.09
C LEU A 4 -4.31 0.47 9.42
N ILE A 5 -4.00 -0.55 10.21
CA ILE A 5 -3.86 -1.93 9.74
C ILE A 5 -5.21 -2.62 9.92
N VAL A 6 -5.88 -2.97 8.83
CA VAL A 6 -7.25 -3.53 8.89
C VAL A 6 -7.28 -4.86 9.63
N ALA A 7 -6.24 -5.69 9.48
CA ALA A 7 -6.11 -6.96 10.20
C ALA A 7 -5.94 -6.79 11.72
N ALA A 8 -5.52 -5.62 12.21
CA ALA A 8 -5.22 -5.37 13.62
C ALA A 8 -6.35 -4.67 14.38
N LEU A 9 -7.40 -4.25 13.68
CA LEU A 9 -8.50 -3.46 14.24
C LEU A 9 -9.82 -4.20 14.05
N ASP A 10 -10.70 -4.11 15.03
CA ASP A 10 -12.08 -4.51 14.80
C ASP A 10 -12.82 -3.49 13.91
N ARG A 11 -14.02 -3.85 13.46
CA ARG A 11 -14.81 -3.02 12.53
C ARG A 11 -15.17 -1.65 13.09
N VAL A 12 -15.39 -1.55 14.40
CA VAL A 12 -15.77 -0.30 15.06
C VAL A 12 -14.54 0.59 15.18
N GLN A 13 -13.45 0.02 15.70
CA GLN A 13 -12.17 0.71 15.83
C GLN A 13 -11.65 1.25 14.50
N LEU A 14 -11.74 0.48 13.42
CA LEU A 14 -11.28 0.91 12.10
C LEU A 14 -12.01 2.18 11.64
N VAL A 15 -13.33 2.21 11.77
CA VAL A 15 -14.17 3.34 11.36
C VAL A 15 -13.91 4.56 12.27
N ASP A 16 -13.91 4.34 13.58
CA ASP A 16 -13.69 5.40 14.56
C ASP A 16 -12.31 6.04 14.41
N PHE A 17 -11.25 5.23 14.28
CA PHE A 17 -9.89 5.75 14.12
C PHE A 17 -9.68 6.43 12.77
N TYR A 18 -10.31 5.93 11.71
CA TYR A 18 -10.28 6.61 10.40
C TYR A 18 -10.91 8.01 10.50
N HIS A 19 -12.12 8.12 11.04
CA HIS A 19 -12.80 9.41 11.16
C HIS A 19 -12.08 10.35 12.12
N LEU A 20 -11.60 9.84 13.26
CA LEU A 20 -10.80 10.61 14.21
C LEU A 20 -9.56 11.22 13.53
N ALA A 21 -8.79 10.40 12.80
CA ALA A 21 -7.60 10.87 12.08
C ALA A 21 -7.95 11.91 11.00
N ARG A 22 -9.00 11.68 10.22
CA ARG A 22 -9.40 12.55 9.10
C ARG A 22 -10.04 13.86 9.54
N GLN A 23 -10.98 13.81 10.47
CA GLN A 23 -11.88 14.92 10.80
C GLN A 23 -11.33 15.77 11.93
N GLU A 24 -10.83 15.14 13.00
CA GLU A 24 -10.34 15.88 14.18
C GLU A 24 -8.89 16.32 14.02
N PHE A 25 -8.05 15.49 13.39
CA PHE A 25 -6.61 15.76 13.25
C PHE A 25 -6.17 16.18 11.85
N GLY A 26 -7.03 16.06 10.83
CA GLY A 26 -6.69 16.40 9.45
C GLY A 26 -5.56 15.55 8.85
N LEU A 27 -5.29 14.36 9.39
CA LEU A 27 -4.22 13.47 8.92
C LEU A 27 -4.68 12.65 7.71
N ASP A 28 -3.80 12.40 6.76
CA ASP A 28 -4.02 11.34 5.77
C ASP A 28 -3.91 9.96 6.42
N VAL A 29 -4.71 9.01 5.94
CA VAL A 29 -4.77 7.65 6.47
C VAL A 29 -4.39 6.68 5.37
N LEU A 30 -3.34 5.90 5.59
CA LEU A 30 -3.00 4.73 4.79
C LEU A 30 -3.72 3.53 5.40
N LEU A 31 -4.74 3.02 4.72
CA LEU A 31 -5.46 1.80 5.12
C LEU A 31 -4.73 0.59 4.55
N GLU A 32 -4.03 -0.15 5.40
CA GLU A 32 -3.26 -1.34 5.01
C GLU A 32 -4.14 -2.59 5.01
N VAL A 33 -4.14 -3.29 3.86
CA VAL A 33 -4.85 -4.55 3.64
C VAL A 33 -3.90 -5.62 3.10
N HIS A 34 -4.22 -6.88 3.38
CA HIS A 34 -3.44 -8.05 3.01
C HIS A 34 -4.25 -9.07 2.18
N GLN A 35 -5.57 -8.98 2.23
CA GLN A 35 -6.46 -9.98 1.62
C GLN A 35 -7.85 -9.41 1.31
N GLU A 36 -8.67 -10.24 0.64
CA GLU A 36 -9.92 -9.84 0.01
C GLU A 36 -10.94 -9.28 0.98
N TRP A 37 -11.15 -9.92 2.14
CA TRP A 37 -12.18 -9.50 3.10
C TRP A 37 -11.81 -8.19 3.80
N GLU A 38 -10.51 -7.91 3.99
CA GLU A 38 -10.01 -6.65 4.55
C GLU A 38 -10.29 -5.51 3.58
N LEU A 39 -10.00 -5.74 2.30
CA LEU A 39 -10.33 -4.80 1.24
C LEU A 39 -11.85 -4.56 1.14
N ASP A 40 -12.65 -5.62 1.20
CA ASP A 40 -14.11 -5.52 1.15
C ASP A 40 -14.64 -4.68 2.32
N LEU A 41 -14.12 -4.89 3.53
CA LEU A 41 -14.46 -4.07 4.68
C LEU A 41 -14.15 -2.58 4.45
N VAL A 42 -12.97 -2.26 3.92
CA VAL A 42 -12.58 -0.88 3.60
C VAL A 42 -13.50 -0.28 2.54
N LEU A 43 -13.77 -1.00 1.46
CA LEU A 43 -14.61 -0.49 0.36
C LEU A 43 -16.08 -0.31 0.79
N GLU A 44 -16.60 -1.18 1.66
CA GLU A 44 -17.97 -1.10 2.16
C GLU A 44 -18.15 -0.01 3.22
N ARG A 45 -17.20 0.14 4.15
CA ARG A 45 -17.37 0.97 5.35
C ARG A 45 -16.71 2.34 5.26
N LEU A 46 -15.66 2.46 4.45
CA LEU A 46 -14.84 3.67 4.31
C LEU A 46 -14.73 4.02 2.82
N CYS A 47 -15.88 4.17 2.15
CA CYS A 47 -15.94 4.39 0.72
C CYS A 47 -15.25 5.71 0.29
N GLU A 48 -15.14 6.67 1.20
CA GLU A 48 -14.44 7.95 1.05
C GLU A 48 -12.92 7.85 1.22
N ALA A 49 -12.40 6.71 1.69
CA ALA A 49 -10.97 6.50 1.84
C ALA A 49 -10.23 6.68 0.52
N ARG A 50 -9.19 7.52 0.54
CA ARG A 50 -8.45 7.91 -0.66
C ARG A 50 -7.19 7.09 -0.88
N ILE A 51 -6.59 6.53 0.17
CA ILE A 51 -5.31 5.83 0.10
C ILE A 51 -5.50 4.43 0.67
N ILE A 52 -5.19 3.42 -0.13
CA ILE A 52 -5.18 2.01 0.27
C ILE A 52 -3.78 1.46 0.05
N GLY A 53 -3.21 0.93 1.12
CA GLY A 53 -1.95 0.20 1.13
C GLY A 53 -2.21 -1.28 0.96
N ILE A 54 -1.56 -1.92 0.00
CA ILE A 54 -1.58 -3.37 -0.17
C ILE A 54 -0.23 -3.89 0.29
N ASN A 55 -0.22 -4.59 1.42
CA ASN A 55 1.01 -5.16 1.96
C ASN A 55 1.20 -6.59 1.47
N ASN A 56 2.27 -6.78 0.70
CA ASN A 56 2.61 -8.06 0.08
C ASN A 56 3.17 -9.08 1.07
N ARG A 57 3.40 -8.70 2.33
CA ARG A 57 3.90 -9.58 3.40
C ARG A 57 2.75 -10.10 4.24
N ASP A 58 2.61 -11.41 4.29
CA ASP A 58 1.74 -12.07 5.25
C ASP A 58 2.35 -11.96 6.66
N LEU A 59 1.63 -11.38 7.61
CA LEU A 59 2.10 -11.15 8.98
C LEU A 59 2.13 -12.43 9.84
N THR A 60 1.50 -13.51 9.39
CA THR A 60 1.48 -14.82 10.07
C THR A 60 2.58 -15.75 9.58
N THR A 61 2.86 -15.74 8.26
CA THR A 61 3.86 -16.63 7.65
C THR A 61 5.18 -15.93 7.30
N PHE A 62 5.19 -14.60 7.29
CA PHE A 62 6.28 -13.74 6.79
C PHE A 62 6.64 -13.96 5.31
N VAL A 63 5.83 -14.72 4.56
CA VAL A 63 5.99 -14.86 3.11
C VAL A 63 5.63 -13.53 2.45
N THR A 64 6.50 -13.08 1.55
CA THR A 64 6.29 -11.84 0.79
C THR A 64 6.14 -12.16 -0.69
N THR A 65 5.03 -11.75 -1.30
CA THR A 65 4.75 -11.96 -2.73
C THR A 65 3.95 -10.80 -3.34
N LEU A 66 4.39 -10.30 -4.50
CA LEU A 66 3.69 -9.23 -5.22
C LEU A 66 2.30 -9.66 -5.71
N ASP A 67 2.03 -10.97 -5.75
CA ASP A 67 0.72 -11.51 -6.15
C ASP A 67 -0.44 -10.90 -5.34
N VAL A 68 -0.23 -10.57 -4.06
CA VAL A 68 -1.25 -9.89 -3.24
C VAL A 68 -1.66 -8.57 -3.89
N THR A 69 -0.70 -7.72 -4.23
CA THR A 69 -0.95 -6.49 -4.97
C THR A 69 -1.62 -6.76 -6.32
N LEU A 70 -1.12 -7.71 -7.10
CA LEU A 70 -1.65 -8.00 -8.44
C LEU A 70 -3.11 -8.49 -8.41
N ARG A 71 -3.52 -9.20 -7.35
CA ARG A 71 -4.90 -9.67 -7.16
C ARG A 71 -5.80 -8.55 -6.63
N LEU A 72 -5.39 -7.85 -5.57
CA LEU A 72 -6.24 -6.88 -4.88
C LEU A 72 -6.38 -5.55 -5.64
N ALA A 73 -5.34 -5.07 -6.33
CA ALA A 73 -5.38 -3.79 -7.03
C ALA A 73 -6.50 -3.73 -8.09
N LYS A 74 -6.80 -4.86 -8.75
CA LYS A 74 -7.87 -4.98 -9.76
C LYS A 74 -9.27 -4.74 -9.20
N ARG A 75 -9.46 -4.86 -7.88
CA ARG A 75 -10.73 -4.66 -7.19
C ARG A 75 -10.90 -3.23 -6.66
N ILE A 76 -9.83 -2.45 -6.65
CA ILE A 76 -9.85 -1.09 -6.09
C ILE A 76 -10.35 -0.10 -7.15
N PRO A 77 -11.37 0.73 -6.84
CA PRO A 77 -11.82 1.78 -7.73
C PRO A 77 -10.71 2.75 -8.12
N GLY A 78 -10.66 3.15 -9.41
CA GLY A 78 -9.61 4.00 -9.97
C GLY A 78 -9.52 5.43 -9.41
N ASN A 79 -10.45 5.84 -8.53
CA ASN A 79 -10.40 7.11 -7.81
C ASN A 79 -9.62 7.03 -6.48
N LYS A 80 -9.06 5.87 -6.13
CA LYS A 80 -8.25 5.67 -4.93
C LYS A 80 -6.77 5.52 -5.30
N LEU A 81 -5.90 6.12 -4.51
CA LEU A 81 -4.45 5.93 -4.59
C LEU A 81 -4.09 4.57 -3.99
N ILE A 82 -3.59 3.67 -4.84
CA ILE A 82 -3.07 2.37 -4.42
C ILE A 82 -1.58 2.50 -4.15
N VAL A 83 -1.16 2.08 -2.96
CA VAL A 83 0.24 1.96 -2.53
C VAL A 83 0.58 0.48 -2.42
N SER A 84 1.61 -0.01 -3.11
CA SER A 84 2.12 -1.37 -2.90
C SER A 84 3.26 -1.35 -1.89
N GLU A 85 3.18 -2.22 -0.90
CA GLU A 85 4.11 -2.27 0.24
C GLU A 85 4.75 -3.65 0.35
N SER A 86 6.01 -3.69 0.82
CA SER A 86 6.82 -4.91 0.90
C SER A 86 7.10 -5.57 -0.46
N GLY A 87 8.22 -6.31 -0.56
CA GLY A 87 8.50 -7.11 -1.77
C GLY A 87 9.05 -6.34 -2.98
N ILE A 88 9.34 -5.04 -2.85
CA ILE A 88 9.91 -4.21 -3.91
C ILE A 88 11.43 -4.13 -3.75
N PHE A 89 12.16 -4.89 -4.57
CA PHE A 89 13.62 -4.95 -4.53
C PHE A 89 14.28 -4.45 -5.79
N THR A 90 13.59 -4.45 -6.93
CA THR A 90 14.15 -4.13 -8.24
C THR A 90 13.22 -3.21 -9.02
N ARG A 91 13.75 -2.58 -10.08
CA ARG A 91 12.91 -1.83 -11.02
C ARG A 91 11.82 -2.70 -11.67
N ASN A 92 12.08 -3.99 -11.86
CA ASN A 92 11.10 -4.89 -12.45
C ASN A 92 9.89 -5.10 -11.52
N ASP A 93 10.12 -5.17 -10.21
CA ASP A 93 9.05 -5.27 -9.22
C ASP A 93 8.15 -4.03 -9.26
N VAL A 94 8.75 -2.84 -9.37
CA VAL A 94 8.00 -1.58 -9.54
C VAL A 94 7.16 -1.59 -10.81
N LYS A 95 7.73 -2.06 -11.94
CA LYS A 95 6.99 -2.15 -13.21
C LYS A 95 5.77 -3.08 -13.10
N GLN A 96 5.94 -4.25 -12.49
CA GLN A 96 4.84 -5.22 -12.31
C GLN A 96 3.66 -4.62 -11.54
N VAL A 97 3.93 -3.92 -10.44
CA VAL A 97 2.84 -3.33 -9.64
C VAL A 97 2.20 -2.12 -10.33
N VAL A 98 3.00 -1.31 -11.06
CA VAL A 98 2.47 -0.20 -11.87
C VAL A 98 1.53 -0.70 -12.96
N GLU A 99 1.89 -1.80 -13.65
CA GLU A 99 1.02 -2.46 -14.64
C GLU A 99 -0.30 -2.96 -14.04
N ALA A 100 -0.32 -3.25 -12.73
CA ALA A 100 -1.53 -3.62 -11.99
C ALA A 100 -2.37 -2.42 -11.51
N GLY A 101 -2.00 -1.19 -11.87
CA GLY A 101 -2.73 0.04 -11.50
C GLY A 101 -2.22 0.73 -10.24
N VAL A 102 -1.11 0.26 -9.65
CA VAL A 102 -0.48 0.92 -8.50
C VAL A 102 0.16 2.23 -8.92
N ARG A 103 0.00 3.26 -8.10
CA ARG A 103 0.53 4.61 -8.37
C ARG A 103 1.57 5.09 -7.36
N ALA A 104 1.80 4.33 -6.30
CA ALA A 104 2.86 4.57 -5.33
C ALA A 104 3.41 3.24 -4.78
N VAL A 105 4.68 3.24 -4.37
CA VAL A 105 5.30 2.10 -3.68
C VAL A 105 5.92 2.56 -2.37
N LEU A 106 5.79 1.76 -1.32
CA LEU A 106 6.46 1.99 -0.04
C LEU A 106 7.61 0.99 0.09
N VAL A 107 8.84 1.52 0.09
CA VAL A 107 10.07 0.71 0.05
C VAL A 107 10.92 1.02 1.28
N GLY A 108 11.13 0.02 2.12
CA GLY A 108 11.98 0.12 3.32
C GLY A 108 13.23 -0.76 3.21
N GLU A 109 13.05 -2.07 3.34
CA GLU A 109 14.13 -3.06 3.47
C GLU A 109 15.19 -2.98 2.36
N SER A 110 14.77 -2.90 1.09
CA SER A 110 15.71 -2.84 -0.04
C SER A 110 16.53 -1.55 -0.09
N LEU A 111 16.02 -0.45 0.47
CA LEU A 111 16.77 0.80 0.63
C LEU A 111 17.69 0.75 1.85
N MET A 112 17.20 0.28 2.99
CA MET A 112 17.96 0.23 4.25
C MET A 112 19.15 -0.73 4.20
N THR A 113 19.07 -1.77 3.36
CA THR A 113 20.14 -2.75 3.19
C THR A 113 21.07 -2.44 2.01
N ALA A 114 20.78 -1.38 1.25
CA ALA A 114 21.60 -1.00 0.11
C ALA A 114 22.95 -0.43 0.56
N LYS A 115 24.03 -0.80 -0.14
CA LYS A 115 25.36 -0.19 0.05
C LYS A 115 25.37 1.29 -0.31
N ASP A 116 24.58 1.66 -1.31
CA ASP A 116 24.37 3.03 -1.76
C ASP A 116 22.87 3.26 -1.97
N ILE A 117 22.26 4.01 -1.04
CA ILE A 117 20.83 4.33 -1.05
C ILE A 117 20.47 5.16 -2.28
N GLY A 118 21.34 6.10 -2.68
CA GLY A 118 21.10 6.98 -3.82
C GLY A 118 21.08 6.22 -5.15
N ALA A 119 22.02 5.30 -5.33
CA ALA A 119 22.02 4.39 -6.47
C ALA A 119 20.77 3.49 -6.48
N LYS A 120 20.38 2.95 -5.31
CA LYS A 120 19.18 2.10 -5.21
C LYS A 120 17.89 2.85 -5.52
N MET A 121 17.75 4.07 -5.00
CA MET A 121 16.62 4.95 -5.31
C MET A 121 16.52 5.22 -6.81
N LYS A 122 17.64 5.56 -7.48
CA LYS A 122 17.68 5.77 -8.94
C LYS A 122 17.26 4.54 -9.72
N GLU A 123 17.72 3.35 -9.31
CA GLU A 123 17.30 2.08 -9.91
C GLU A 123 15.77 1.90 -9.81
N LEU A 124 15.21 2.05 -8.60
CA LEU A 124 13.78 1.82 -8.35
C LEU A 124 12.88 2.84 -9.04
N ILE A 125 13.24 4.13 -9.02
CA ILE A 125 12.51 5.20 -9.72
C ILE A 125 12.58 5.00 -11.24
N GLY A 126 13.70 4.47 -11.73
CA GLY A 126 13.96 4.34 -13.16
C GLY A 126 14.12 5.70 -13.85
N PRO A 127 14.16 5.74 -15.19
CA PRO A 127 14.09 7.01 -15.91
C PRO A 127 12.77 7.71 -15.56
N LEU A 128 12.84 9.01 -15.27
CA LEU A 128 11.65 9.85 -15.20
C LEU A 128 10.97 9.76 -16.58
N ALA A 129 9.68 9.43 -16.61
CA ALA A 129 8.92 9.51 -17.85
C ALA A 129 9.00 10.96 -18.33
N GLU A 130 9.45 11.18 -19.56
CA GLU A 130 9.27 12.47 -20.22
C GLU A 130 7.76 12.67 -20.38
N GLU A 131 7.25 13.79 -19.86
CA GLU A 131 5.84 14.20 -19.96
C GLU A 131 5.40 14.45 -21.40
#